data_AF-A0AAD7XP22-F1
#
_entry.id   AF-A0AAD7XP22-F1
#
_cell.length_a   1.000
_cell.length_b   1.000
_cell.length_c   1.000
_cell.angle_alpha   90.00
_cell.angle_beta   90.00
_cell.angle_gamma   90.00
#
_symmetry.space_group_name_H-M   'P 1'
#
loop_
_entity.id
_entity.type
_entity.pdbx_description
1 polymer ?
#
loop_
_entity_poly.entity_id
_entity_poly.type
_entity_poly.pdbx_seq_one_letter_code
_entity_poly.pdbx_strand_id
1 'polypeptide(L)'
;MPPPAKPPRLSSGYFALSGYDGLVRCRVEVKSESPSSDLEVSEEVLEVVEAPIDELDPDVTALCRSELERLEAARRADEMAKAQRAEARREAQARRERAEADAQAAAERQEAQRAADAERERKLRIEQARREVADRDRRRANDVAREQAHLEDARQRAEARRAAREAEEAEARALQADREATLRLDESYAKRIAVEGDHEHDDTLARLKDLTGQDDQTCRFFLDCAGGDLSQAFQIWEQSRA
;
A
#
# COMPACT_ATOMS: atom_id res chain seq x y z
N MET A 1 -38.07 85.05 87.56
CA MET A 1 -37.68 83.93 86.69
C MET A 1 -36.22 84.11 86.32
N PRO A 2 -35.32 83.17 86.58
CA PRO A 2 -33.97 83.20 86.02
C PRO A 2 -34.07 83.02 84.49
N PRO A 3 -33.22 83.71 83.70
CA PRO A 3 -33.21 83.54 82.25
C PRO A 3 -32.81 82.10 81.87
N PRO A 4 -33.30 81.57 80.73
CA PRO A 4 -32.92 80.25 80.26
C PRO A 4 -31.39 80.16 80.11
N ALA A 5 -30.81 79.09 80.65
CA ALA A 5 -29.39 78.80 80.55
C ALA A 5 -29.01 78.72 79.07
N LYS A 6 -27.97 79.46 78.68
CA LYS A 6 -27.42 79.38 77.32
C LYS A 6 -26.88 77.96 77.10
N PRO A 7 -27.04 77.40 75.88
CA PRO A 7 -26.44 76.11 75.54
C PRO A 7 -24.92 76.18 75.75
N PRO A 8 -24.29 75.09 76.22
CA PRO A 8 -22.85 75.05 76.44
C PRO A 8 -22.11 75.35 75.13
N ARG A 9 -21.18 76.31 75.18
CA ARG A 9 -20.28 76.61 74.06
C ARG A 9 -19.24 75.50 73.97
N LEU A 10 -19.37 74.68 72.93
CA LEU A 10 -18.40 73.64 72.58
C LEU A 10 -17.13 74.31 72.04
N SER A 11 -16.05 74.35 72.82
CA SER A 11 -14.74 74.80 72.35
C SER A 11 -13.92 73.61 71.89
N SER A 12 -13.74 73.49 70.56
CA SER A 12 -12.82 72.56 69.88
C SER A 12 -12.91 71.09 70.31
N GLY A 13 -13.87 70.35 69.74
CA GLY A 13 -13.96 68.89 69.82
C GLY A 13 -13.59 68.22 68.49
N TYR A 14 -13.09 66.99 68.54
CA TYR A 14 -12.84 66.15 67.37
C TYR A 14 -14.16 65.43 67.00
N PHE A 15 -14.73 65.73 65.85
CA PHE A 15 -16.00 65.14 65.40
C PHE A 15 -15.72 63.85 64.61
N ALA A 16 -16.21 62.71 65.10
CA ALA A 16 -16.14 61.44 64.38
C ALA A 16 -17.54 61.08 63.87
N LEU A 17 -17.81 61.38 62.61
CA LEU A 17 -19.05 60.99 61.94
C LEU A 17 -19.01 59.49 61.62
N SER A 18 -19.67 58.65 62.42
CA SER A 18 -19.96 57.28 62.00
C SER A 18 -21.23 57.29 61.15
N GLY A 19 -21.10 57.07 59.84
CA GLY A 19 -22.18 57.19 58.87
C GLY A 19 -23.26 56.10 58.93
N TYR A 20 -23.97 56.01 60.05
CA TYR A 20 -25.22 55.27 60.19
C TYR A 20 -26.33 56.23 60.69
N ASP A 21 -27.45 56.19 59.99
CA ASP A 21 -28.76 56.76 60.36
C ASP A 21 -28.87 58.29 60.62
N GLY A 22 -27.95 59.11 60.12
CA GLY A 22 -28.05 60.57 60.27
C GLY A 22 -27.79 61.07 61.70
N LEU A 23 -27.15 60.23 62.52
CA LEU A 23 -26.71 60.55 63.87
C LEU A 23 -25.24 60.98 63.85
N VAL A 24 -24.93 62.15 64.41
CA VAL A 24 -23.54 62.57 64.62
C VAL A 24 -23.12 62.15 66.01
N ARG A 25 -22.06 61.34 66.10
CA ARG A 25 -21.40 61.06 67.37
C ARG A 25 -20.38 62.16 67.64
N CYS A 26 -20.81 63.18 68.39
CA CYS A 26 -19.94 64.27 68.82
C CYS A 26 -19.15 63.82 70.06
N ARG A 27 -17.82 63.76 69.95
CA ARG A 27 -16.95 63.60 71.11
C ARG A 27 -16.68 64.98 71.70
N VAL A 28 -17.22 65.27 72.88
CA VAL A 28 -17.03 66.55 73.58
C VAL A 28 -16.10 66.35 74.76
N GLU A 29 -14.93 66.98 74.75
CA GLU A 29 -14.06 67.09 75.92
C GLU A 29 -14.56 68.25 76.80
N VAL A 30 -15.08 67.96 77.99
CA VAL A 30 -15.50 68.98 78.96
C VAL A 30 -14.32 69.31 79.86
N LYS A 31 -13.54 70.34 79.52
CA LYS A 31 -12.52 70.85 80.44
C LYS A 31 -13.20 71.65 81.55
N SER A 32 -13.26 71.09 82.76
CA SER A 32 -13.68 71.85 83.93
C SER A 32 -12.55 72.81 84.35
N GLU A 33 -12.78 74.11 84.23
CA GLU A 33 -11.91 75.12 84.86
C GLU A 33 -12.26 75.19 86.35
N SER A 34 -11.83 74.20 87.13
CA SER A 34 -11.83 74.30 88.59
C SER A 34 -10.37 74.30 89.09
N PRO A 35 -9.85 75.43 89.61
CA PRO A 35 -8.47 75.51 90.06
C PRO A 35 -8.38 75.02 91.51
N SER A 36 -8.45 73.71 91.72
CA SER A 36 -7.89 73.10 92.95
C SER A 36 -7.59 71.62 92.74
N SER A 37 -6.29 71.33 92.70
CA SER A 37 -5.59 70.21 93.38
C SER A 37 -6.15 68.79 93.27
N ASP A 38 -5.30 67.90 92.75
CA ASP A 38 -5.30 66.44 92.91
C ASP A 38 -6.63 65.71 92.69
N LEU A 39 -6.83 65.12 91.51
CA LEU A 39 -7.48 63.81 91.38
C LEU A 39 -7.32 63.22 89.97
N GLU A 40 -6.95 61.95 89.94
CA GLU A 40 -7.44 60.89 89.06
C GLU A 40 -7.64 61.21 87.56
N VAL A 41 -6.81 60.58 86.72
CA VAL A 41 -7.21 60.27 85.33
C VAL A 41 -8.32 59.23 85.43
N SER A 42 -9.53 59.74 85.67
CA SER A 42 -10.78 59.01 85.60
C SER A 42 -10.82 58.29 84.23
N GLU A 43 -11.32 57.04 84.19
CA GLU A 43 -11.98 56.54 82.99
C GLU A 43 -13.09 57.54 82.67
N GLU A 44 -12.75 58.56 81.89
CA GLU A 44 -13.67 59.63 81.55
C GLU A 44 -14.71 58.99 80.64
N VAL A 45 -15.88 58.71 81.23
CA VAL A 45 -17.06 58.23 80.51
C VAL A 45 -17.40 59.30 79.49
N LEU A 46 -16.86 59.13 78.28
CA LEU A 46 -17.21 59.92 77.11
C LEU A 46 -18.67 59.64 76.82
N GLU A 47 -19.55 60.48 77.33
CA GLU A 47 -20.97 60.40 77.05
C GLU A 47 -21.17 60.70 75.56
N VAL A 48 -21.43 59.64 74.78
CA VAL A 48 -21.75 59.75 73.36
C VAL A 48 -23.16 60.32 73.27
N VAL A 49 -23.27 61.64 73.12
CA VAL A 49 -24.56 62.28 72.88
C VAL A 49 -24.94 62.05 71.43
N GLU A 50 -25.86 61.11 71.20
CA GLU A 50 -26.50 60.90 69.90
C GLU A 50 -27.58 61.97 69.74
N ALA A 51 -27.24 63.07 69.05
CA ALA A 51 -28.19 64.12 68.69
C ALA A 51 -28.48 64.06 67.18
N PRO A 52 -29.73 64.33 66.75
CA PRO A 52 -30.03 64.55 65.34
C PRO A 52 -29.17 65.70 64.79
N ILE A 53 -28.70 65.58 63.54
CA ILE A 53 -27.93 66.64 62.85
C ILE A 53 -28.63 68.00 62.88
N ASP A 54 -29.97 68.00 62.88
CA ASP A 54 -30.81 69.19 62.84
C ASP A 54 -30.92 69.91 64.20
N GLU A 55 -30.49 69.28 65.30
CA GLU A 55 -30.49 69.85 66.65
C GLU A 55 -29.12 70.41 67.06
N LEU A 56 -28.09 70.26 66.21
CA LEU A 56 -26.75 70.80 66.43
C LEU A 56 -26.68 72.31 66.09
N ASP A 57 -25.61 72.96 66.53
CA ASP A 57 -25.32 74.35 66.13
C ASP A 57 -25.24 74.48 64.59
N PRO A 58 -25.81 75.53 63.97
CA PRO A 58 -25.89 75.66 62.52
C PRO A 58 -24.56 75.51 61.77
N ASP A 59 -23.45 75.99 62.34
CA ASP A 59 -22.13 75.87 61.72
C ASP A 59 -21.61 74.42 61.75
N VAL A 60 -21.92 73.71 62.83
CA VAL A 60 -21.60 72.27 63.00
C VAL A 60 -22.49 71.42 62.10
N THR A 61 -23.79 71.73 62.01
CA THR A 61 -24.75 71.09 61.09
C THR A 61 -24.29 71.24 59.64
N ALA A 62 -23.84 72.42 59.23
CA ALA A 62 -23.34 72.67 57.87
C ALA A 62 -22.10 71.83 57.54
N LEU A 63 -21.13 71.73 58.46
CA LEU A 63 -19.95 70.88 58.32
C LEU A 63 -20.32 69.39 58.23
N CYS A 64 -21.23 68.91 59.09
CA CYS A 64 -21.66 67.51 59.09
C CYS A 64 -22.38 67.13 57.80
N ARG A 65 -23.26 68.00 57.27
CA ARG A 65 -23.95 67.78 55.99
C ARG A 65 -22.98 67.74 54.81
N SER A 66 -22.01 68.66 54.75
CA SER A 66 -20.99 68.66 53.69
C SER A 66 -20.13 67.40 53.70
N GLU A 67 -19.78 66.90 54.89
CA GLU A 67 -18.98 65.67 55.00
C GLU A 67 -19.81 64.41 54.66
N LEU A 68 -21.10 64.39 55.03
CA LEU A 68 -22.03 63.33 54.60
C LEU A 68 -22.19 63.32 53.07
N GLU A 69 -22.35 64.47 52.42
CA GLU A 69 -22.40 64.56 50.96
C GLU A 69 -21.12 64.02 50.30
N ARG A 70 -19.94 64.31 50.88
CA ARG A 70 -18.66 63.74 50.41
C ARG A 70 -18.60 62.23 50.57
N LEU A 71 -19.06 61.70 51.71
CA LEU A 71 -19.08 60.26 51.98
C LEU A 71 -20.09 59.54 51.08
N GLU A 72 -21.25 60.13 50.82
CA GLU A 72 -22.22 59.60 49.86
C GLU A 72 -21.69 59.61 48.43
N ALA A 73 -21.03 60.70 48.01
CA ALA A 73 -20.38 60.77 46.70
C ALA A 73 -19.29 59.69 46.55
N ALA A 74 -18.50 59.46 47.61
CA ALA A 74 -17.49 58.40 47.64
C ALA A 74 -18.12 56.99 47.57
N ARG A 75 -19.23 56.72 48.28
CA ARG A 75 -19.96 55.44 48.18
C ARG A 75 -20.51 55.20 46.79
N ARG A 76 -21.16 56.20 46.17
CA ARG A 76 -21.68 56.09 44.81
C ARG A 76 -20.56 55.82 43.80
N ALA A 77 -19.41 56.48 43.95
CA ALA A 77 -18.24 56.22 43.11
C ALA A 77 -17.66 54.80 43.30
N ASP A 78 -17.62 54.29 44.53
CA ASP A 78 -17.18 52.91 44.81
C ASP A 78 -18.15 51.86 44.27
N GLU A 79 -19.47 52.08 44.38
CA GLU A 79 -20.49 51.22 43.79
C GLU A 79 -20.39 51.18 42.26
N MET A 80 -20.20 52.34 41.62
CA MET A 80 -19.92 52.41 40.19
C MET A 80 -18.64 51.68 39.80
N ALA A 81 -17.55 51.87 40.55
CA ALA A 81 -16.27 51.18 40.29
C ALA A 81 -16.39 49.66 40.47
N LYS A 82 -17.14 49.20 41.48
CA LYS A 82 -17.47 47.79 41.68
C LYS A 82 -18.30 47.25 40.52
N ALA A 83 -19.29 48.00 40.03
CA ALA A 83 -20.12 47.62 38.89
C ALA A 83 -19.27 47.49 37.60
N GLN A 84 -18.42 48.47 37.30
CA GLN A 84 -17.52 48.43 36.13
C GLN A 84 -16.53 47.25 36.19
N ARG A 85 -15.97 46.96 37.37
CA ARG A 85 -15.10 45.79 37.55
C ARG A 85 -15.86 44.47 37.36
N ALA A 86 -17.11 44.39 37.80
CA ALA A 86 -17.94 43.20 37.61
C ALA A 86 -18.29 42.99 36.12
N GLU A 87 -18.59 44.07 35.39
CA GLU A 87 -18.84 44.03 33.95
C GLU A 87 -17.59 43.62 33.15
N ALA A 88 -16.43 44.23 33.44
CA ALA A 88 -15.17 43.87 32.80
C ALA A 88 -14.78 42.40 33.02
N ARG A 89 -15.10 41.84 34.20
CA ARG A 89 -14.90 40.40 34.47
C ARG A 89 -15.83 39.53 33.64
N ARG A 90 -17.12 39.89 33.51
CA ARG A 90 -18.08 39.17 32.68
C ARG A 90 -17.67 39.19 31.21
N GLU A 91 -17.22 40.34 30.71
CA GLU A 91 -16.75 40.46 29.33
C GLU A 91 -15.47 39.64 29.10
N ALA A 92 -14.51 39.69 30.04
CA ALA A 92 -13.29 38.88 29.96
C ALA A 92 -13.61 37.37 29.97
N GLN A 93 -14.58 36.94 30.77
CA GLN A 93 -15.04 35.55 30.80
C GLN A 93 -15.73 35.16 29.49
N ALA A 94 -16.62 35.99 28.96
CA ALA A 94 -17.28 35.75 27.68
C ALA A 94 -16.28 35.66 26.50
N ARG A 95 -15.20 36.46 26.54
CA ARG A 95 -14.11 36.37 25.54
C ARG A 95 -13.33 35.05 25.66
N ARG A 96 -13.08 34.56 26.87
CA ARG A 96 -12.44 33.25 27.10
C ARG A 96 -13.31 32.10 26.62
N GLU A 97 -14.60 32.10 26.96
CA GLU A 97 -15.55 31.06 26.53
C GLU A 97 -15.66 31.00 25.00
N ARG A 98 -15.66 32.16 24.31
CA ARG A 98 -15.61 32.20 22.84
C ARG A 98 -14.31 31.63 22.28
N ALA A 99 -13.17 32.03 22.84
CA ALA A 99 -11.86 31.54 22.40
C ALA A 99 -11.69 30.03 22.63
N GLU A 100 -12.22 29.50 23.74
CA GLU A 100 -12.23 28.06 24.03
C GLU A 100 -13.14 27.30 23.06
N ALA A 101 -14.32 27.83 22.75
CA ALA A 101 -15.22 27.25 21.75
C ALA A 101 -14.59 27.24 20.34
N ASP A 102 -13.93 28.33 19.95
CA ASP A 102 -13.22 28.42 18.66
C ASP A 102 -12.03 27.45 18.60
N ALA A 103 -11.29 27.29 19.70
CA ALA A 103 -10.19 26.33 19.80
C ALA A 103 -10.67 24.88 19.71
N GLN A 104 -11.80 24.54 20.36
CA GLN A 104 -12.44 23.23 20.26
C GLN A 104 -12.91 22.94 18.83
N ALA A 105 -13.61 23.89 18.21
CA ALA A 105 -14.06 23.75 16.82
C ALA A 105 -12.89 23.60 15.83
N ALA A 106 -11.76 24.28 16.05
CA ALA A 106 -10.56 24.12 15.25
C ALA A 106 -9.92 22.73 15.45
N ALA A 107 -9.87 22.22 16.69
CA ALA A 107 -9.34 20.90 16.99
C ALA A 107 -10.17 19.78 16.33
N GLU A 108 -11.49 19.86 16.41
CA GLU A 108 -12.40 18.90 15.75
C GLU A 108 -12.21 18.88 14.22
N ARG A 109 -12.03 20.05 13.60
CA ARG A 109 -11.73 20.15 12.16
C ARG A 109 -10.40 19.51 11.80
N GLN A 110 -9.36 19.69 12.62
CA GLN A 110 -8.05 19.06 12.39
C GLN A 110 -8.09 17.55 12.58
N GLU A 111 -8.87 17.05 13.55
CA GLU A 111 -9.06 15.61 13.73
C GLU A 111 -9.82 14.99 12.56
N ALA A 112 -10.91 15.63 12.10
CA ALA A 112 -11.66 15.20 10.93
C ALA A 112 -10.78 15.19 9.66
N GLN A 113 -9.94 16.22 9.48
CA GLN A 113 -9.01 16.29 8.36
C GLN A 113 -7.97 15.17 8.40
N ARG A 114 -7.36 14.90 9.58
CA ARG A 114 -6.40 13.80 9.76
C ARG A 114 -7.04 12.44 9.48
N ALA A 115 -8.29 12.23 9.91
CA ALA A 115 -9.03 11.00 9.62
C ALA A 115 -9.29 10.84 8.11
N ALA A 116 -9.70 11.91 7.43
CA ALA A 116 -9.94 11.91 5.99
C ALA A 116 -8.64 11.65 5.20
N ASP A 117 -7.52 12.23 5.61
CA ASP A 117 -6.22 12.03 4.96
C ASP A 117 -5.70 10.60 5.19
N ALA A 118 -5.85 10.04 6.39
CA ALA A 118 -5.53 8.64 6.66
C ALA A 118 -6.37 7.67 5.81
N GLU A 119 -7.65 7.97 5.59
CA GLU A 119 -8.50 7.17 4.71
C GLU A 119 -8.06 7.26 3.24
N ARG A 120 -7.73 8.46 2.75
CA ARG A 120 -7.19 8.66 1.39
C ARG A 120 -5.89 7.90 1.21
N GLU A 121 -4.98 7.97 2.18
CA GLU A 121 -3.71 7.24 2.15
C GLU A 121 -3.94 5.72 2.11
N ARG A 122 -4.86 5.20 2.94
CA ARG A 122 -5.22 3.78 2.92
C ARG A 122 -5.76 3.36 1.56
N LYS A 123 -6.62 4.18 0.92
CA LYS A 123 -7.15 3.90 -0.43
C LYS A 123 -6.03 3.86 -1.47
N LEU A 124 -5.11 4.83 -1.45
CA LEU A 124 -3.97 4.87 -2.36
C LEU A 124 -3.06 3.65 -2.20
N ARG A 125 -2.75 3.23 -0.96
CA ARG A 125 -1.95 2.03 -0.69
C ARG A 125 -2.62 0.75 -1.22
N ILE A 126 -3.94 0.61 -1.02
CA ILE A 126 -4.71 -0.53 -1.55
C ILE A 126 -4.67 -0.54 -3.08
N GLU A 127 -4.83 0.62 -3.72
CA GLU A 127 -4.77 0.74 -5.17
C GLU A 127 -3.38 0.36 -5.72
N GLN A 128 -2.31 0.86 -5.10
CA GLN A 128 -0.94 0.49 -5.44
C GLN A 128 -0.71 -1.02 -5.32
N ALA A 129 -1.18 -1.64 -4.22
CA ALA A 129 -1.07 -3.07 -4.02
C ALA A 129 -1.83 -3.87 -5.11
N ARG A 130 -3.03 -3.42 -5.51
CA ARG A 130 -3.79 -4.03 -6.61
C ARG A 130 -3.04 -3.97 -7.93
N ARG A 131 -2.43 -2.82 -8.25
CA ARG A 131 -1.61 -2.66 -9.46
C ARG A 131 -0.40 -3.58 -9.44
N GLU A 132 0.30 -3.68 -8.30
CA GLU A 132 1.45 -4.58 -8.15
C GLU A 132 1.09 -6.06 -8.33
N VAL A 133 -0.05 -6.50 -7.77
CA VAL A 133 -0.54 -7.87 -7.97
C VAL A 133 -0.85 -8.13 -9.45
N ALA A 134 -1.56 -7.22 -10.11
CA ALA A 134 -1.86 -7.34 -11.54
C ALA A 134 -0.59 -7.40 -12.41
N ASP A 135 0.44 -6.64 -12.06
CA ASP A 135 1.74 -6.67 -12.75
C ASP A 135 2.47 -7.99 -12.56
N ARG A 136 2.45 -8.55 -11.35
CA ARG A 136 3.02 -9.88 -11.07
C ARG A 136 2.30 -10.97 -11.84
N ASP A 137 0.97 -10.94 -11.88
CA ASP A 137 0.16 -11.92 -12.61
C ASP A 137 0.41 -11.84 -14.11
N ARG A 138 0.55 -10.63 -14.66
CA ARG A 138 0.93 -10.42 -16.07
C ARG A 138 2.31 -11.02 -16.38
N ARG A 139 3.30 -10.82 -15.51
CA ARG A 139 4.64 -11.41 -15.68
C ARG A 139 4.57 -12.94 -15.66
N ARG A 140 3.89 -13.52 -14.67
CA ARG A 140 3.68 -14.98 -14.59
C ARG A 140 2.99 -15.52 -15.84
N ALA A 141 1.95 -14.86 -16.34
CA ALA A 141 1.26 -15.28 -17.55
C ALA A 141 2.19 -15.26 -18.78
N ASN A 142 3.04 -14.24 -18.91
CA ASN A 142 4.03 -14.16 -19.98
C ASN A 142 5.11 -15.25 -19.86
N ASP A 143 5.56 -15.56 -18.65
CA ASP A 143 6.56 -16.60 -18.40
C ASP A 143 6.01 -17.98 -18.78
N VAL A 144 4.77 -18.27 -18.38
CA VAL A 144 4.06 -19.51 -18.77
C VAL A 144 3.87 -19.58 -20.29
N ALA A 145 3.51 -18.48 -20.94
CA ALA A 145 3.35 -18.44 -22.40
C ALA A 145 4.67 -18.72 -23.14
N ARG A 146 5.79 -18.19 -22.63
CA ARG A 146 7.13 -18.47 -23.17
C ARG A 146 7.52 -19.94 -22.99
N GLU A 147 7.28 -20.49 -21.80
CA GLU A 147 7.57 -21.89 -21.51
C GLU A 147 6.76 -22.83 -22.43
N GLN A 148 5.46 -22.57 -22.60
CA GLN A 148 4.61 -23.32 -23.52
C GLN A 148 5.14 -23.25 -24.96
N ALA A 149 5.55 -22.07 -25.44
CA ALA A 149 6.13 -21.93 -26.77
C ALA A 149 7.43 -22.73 -26.94
N HIS A 150 8.30 -22.76 -25.92
CA HIS A 150 9.52 -23.57 -25.94
C HIS A 150 9.22 -25.07 -25.94
N LEU A 151 8.23 -25.52 -25.17
CA LEU A 151 7.81 -26.92 -25.15
C LEU A 151 7.19 -27.35 -26.48
N GLU A 152 6.39 -26.48 -27.10
CA GLU A 152 5.82 -26.74 -28.41
C GLU A 152 6.90 -26.82 -29.50
N ASP A 153 7.87 -25.89 -29.53
CA ASP A 153 9.01 -25.96 -30.44
C ASP A 153 9.82 -27.25 -30.23
N ALA A 154 10.10 -27.62 -28.97
CA ALA A 154 10.80 -28.87 -28.67
C ALA A 154 10.03 -30.10 -29.16
N ARG A 155 8.70 -30.10 -29.02
CA ARG A 155 7.82 -31.16 -29.52
C ARG A 155 7.85 -31.24 -31.05
N GLN A 156 7.70 -30.12 -31.74
CA GLN A 156 7.75 -30.06 -33.21
C GLN A 156 9.11 -30.57 -33.74
N ARG A 157 10.22 -30.21 -33.09
CA ARG A 157 11.54 -30.73 -33.45
C ARG A 157 11.67 -32.24 -33.22
N ALA A 158 11.13 -32.75 -32.12
CA ALA A 158 11.14 -34.19 -31.84
C ALA A 158 10.30 -34.96 -32.87
N GLU A 159 9.13 -34.45 -33.23
CA GLU A 159 8.26 -35.02 -34.26
C GLU A 159 8.94 -34.97 -35.64
N ALA A 160 9.56 -33.84 -36.01
CA ALA A 160 10.32 -33.71 -37.26
C ALA A 160 11.48 -34.72 -37.33
N ARG A 161 12.19 -34.96 -36.22
CA ARG A 161 13.26 -35.98 -36.16
C ARG A 161 12.72 -37.40 -36.33
N ARG A 162 11.54 -37.70 -35.78
CA ARG A 162 10.90 -39.01 -35.97
C ARG A 162 10.48 -39.20 -37.43
N ALA A 163 9.82 -38.20 -38.01
CA ALA A 163 9.43 -38.23 -39.42
C ALA A 163 10.64 -38.37 -40.36
N ALA A 164 11.75 -37.67 -40.08
CA ALA A 164 12.99 -37.82 -40.85
C ALA A 164 13.54 -39.26 -40.78
N ARG A 165 13.56 -39.86 -39.59
CA ARG A 165 13.99 -41.26 -39.43
C ARG A 165 13.06 -42.24 -40.13
N GLU A 166 11.75 -42.06 -40.01
CA GLU A 166 10.76 -42.90 -40.69
C GLU A 166 10.92 -42.84 -42.22
N ALA A 167 11.23 -41.65 -42.76
CA ALA A 167 11.54 -41.47 -44.17
C ALA A 167 12.85 -42.19 -44.57
N GLU A 168 13.93 -42.01 -43.80
CA GLU A 168 15.21 -42.71 -44.02
C GLU A 168 15.04 -44.24 -43.97
N GLU A 169 14.28 -44.76 -43.00
CA GLU A 169 13.98 -46.19 -42.86
C GLU A 169 13.10 -46.72 -44.00
N ALA A 170 12.18 -45.90 -44.52
CA ALA A 170 11.38 -46.25 -45.69
C ALA A 170 12.25 -46.30 -46.96
N GLU A 171 13.12 -45.31 -47.16
CA GLU A 171 14.07 -45.26 -48.29
C GLU A 171 15.05 -46.44 -48.24
N ALA A 172 15.60 -46.76 -47.07
CA ALA A 172 16.49 -47.92 -46.89
C ALA A 172 15.79 -49.24 -47.24
N ARG A 173 14.53 -49.41 -46.82
CA ARG A 173 13.72 -50.59 -47.18
C ARG A 173 13.41 -50.63 -48.67
N ALA A 174 13.11 -49.50 -49.30
CA ALA A 174 12.87 -49.44 -50.74
C ALA A 174 14.13 -49.82 -51.53
N LEU A 175 15.28 -49.29 -51.12
CA LEU A 175 16.58 -49.61 -51.72
C LEU A 175 16.96 -51.08 -51.53
N GLN A 176 16.66 -51.67 -50.37
CA GLN A 176 16.87 -53.10 -50.15
C GLN A 176 15.97 -53.95 -51.06
N ALA A 177 14.67 -53.63 -51.15
CA ALA A 177 13.74 -54.33 -52.02
C ALA A 177 14.15 -54.24 -53.50
N ASP A 178 14.65 -53.08 -53.93
CA ASP A 178 15.15 -52.87 -55.29
C ASP A 178 16.40 -53.72 -55.60
N ARG A 179 17.35 -53.80 -54.65
CA ARG A 179 18.52 -54.69 -54.75
C ARG A 179 18.10 -56.16 -54.81
N GLU A 180 17.17 -56.58 -53.96
CA GLU A 180 16.64 -57.95 -53.96
C GLU A 180 15.93 -58.28 -55.28
N ALA A 181 15.15 -57.35 -55.82
CA ALA A 181 14.51 -57.50 -57.12
C ALA A 181 15.54 -57.62 -58.25
N THR A 182 16.60 -56.81 -58.23
CA THR A 182 17.69 -56.85 -59.21
C THR A 182 18.41 -58.20 -59.16
N LEU A 183 18.83 -58.66 -57.97
CA LEU A 183 19.47 -59.96 -57.79
C LEU A 183 18.60 -61.11 -58.31
N ARG A 184 17.28 -61.06 -58.07
CA ARG A 184 16.34 -62.07 -58.56
C ARG A 184 16.26 -62.10 -60.09
N LEU A 185 16.30 -60.94 -60.75
CA LEU A 185 16.34 -60.86 -62.20
C LEU A 185 17.65 -61.43 -62.75
N ASP A 186 18.78 -61.08 -62.13
CA ASP A 186 20.10 -61.61 -62.50
C ASP A 186 20.17 -63.13 -62.33
N GLU A 187 19.65 -63.68 -61.22
CA GLU A 187 19.53 -65.12 -61.02
C GLU A 187 18.68 -65.79 -62.09
N SER A 188 17.53 -65.19 -62.45
CA SER A 188 16.67 -65.71 -63.50
C SER A 188 17.32 -65.63 -64.88
N TYR A 189 18.11 -64.58 -65.14
CA TYR A 189 18.87 -64.42 -66.37
C TYR A 189 20.00 -65.45 -66.45
N ALA A 190 20.76 -65.65 -65.37
CA ALA A 190 21.82 -66.65 -65.28
C ALA A 190 21.27 -68.08 -65.49
N LYS A 191 20.12 -68.41 -64.88
CA LYS A 191 19.44 -69.71 -65.09
C LYS A 191 19.03 -69.92 -66.55
N ARG A 192 18.56 -68.86 -67.22
CA ARG A 192 18.19 -68.93 -68.64
C ARG A 192 19.40 -69.18 -69.53
N ILE A 193 20.52 -68.47 -69.28
CA ILE A 193 21.78 -68.71 -70.00
C ILE A 193 22.28 -70.14 -69.78
N ALA A 194 22.22 -70.66 -68.54
CA ALA A 194 22.64 -72.02 -68.25
C ALA A 194 21.79 -73.06 -69.04
N VAL A 195 20.47 -72.89 -69.07
CA VAL A 195 19.57 -73.77 -69.83
C VAL A 195 19.78 -73.66 -71.34
N GLU A 196 19.98 -72.45 -71.88
CA GLU A 196 20.28 -72.24 -73.30
C GLU A 196 21.64 -72.87 -73.68
N GLY A 197 22.65 -72.76 -72.82
CA GLY A 197 23.95 -73.42 -73.02
C GLY A 197 23.90 -74.94 -72.95
N ASP A 198 23.06 -75.51 -72.07
CA ASP A 198 22.86 -76.97 -71.99
C ASP A 198 22.13 -77.52 -73.24
N HIS A 199 21.15 -76.78 -73.79
CA HIS A 199 20.46 -77.17 -75.03
C HIS A 199 21.39 -77.16 -76.25
N GLU A 200 22.27 -76.16 -76.39
CA GLU A 200 23.26 -76.15 -77.47
C GLU A 200 24.22 -77.35 -77.35
N HIS A 201 24.66 -77.69 -76.13
CA HIS A 201 25.57 -78.81 -75.92
C HIS A 201 24.90 -80.18 -76.19
N ASP A 202 23.65 -80.37 -75.76
CA ASP A 202 22.88 -81.59 -76.01
C ASP A 202 22.54 -81.76 -77.50
N ASP A 203 22.18 -80.69 -78.21
CA ASP A 203 21.92 -80.72 -79.65
C ASP A 203 23.21 -81.04 -80.44
N THR A 204 24.35 -80.51 -79.99
CA THR A 204 25.65 -80.75 -80.62
C THR A 204 26.10 -82.20 -80.41
N LEU A 205 25.91 -82.74 -79.21
CA LEU A 205 26.13 -84.15 -78.90
C LEU A 205 25.24 -85.08 -79.71
N ALA A 206 23.94 -84.79 -79.80
CA ALA A 206 22.99 -85.57 -80.60
C ALA A 206 23.39 -85.60 -82.08
N ARG A 207 23.77 -84.44 -82.66
CA ARG A 207 24.22 -84.37 -84.06
C ARG A 207 25.52 -85.14 -84.30
N LEU A 208 26.48 -85.07 -83.38
CA LEU A 208 27.72 -85.84 -83.53
C LEU A 208 27.45 -87.35 -83.46
N LYS A 209 26.54 -87.78 -82.58
CA LYS A 209 26.11 -89.19 -82.52
C LYS A 209 25.44 -89.63 -83.82
N ASP A 210 24.57 -88.82 -84.38
CA ASP A 210 23.91 -89.14 -85.66
C ASP A 210 24.94 -89.26 -86.80
N LEU A 211 25.98 -88.42 -86.81
CA LEU A 211 27.03 -88.43 -87.83
C LEU A 211 28.03 -89.58 -87.67
N THR A 212 28.35 -89.99 -86.45
CA THR A 212 29.43 -90.95 -86.16
C THR A 212 28.93 -92.35 -85.76
N GLY A 213 27.66 -92.44 -85.36
CA GLY A 213 27.02 -93.65 -84.84
C GLY A 213 27.55 -94.13 -83.48
N GLN A 214 28.34 -93.33 -82.78
CA GLN A 214 28.96 -93.72 -81.51
C GLN A 214 28.03 -93.47 -80.32
N ASP A 215 28.38 -94.08 -79.17
CA ASP A 215 27.67 -93.84 -77.92
C ASP A 215 27.92 -92.42 -77.36
N ASP A 216 27.10 -92.03 -76.38
CA ASP A 216 27.16 -90.71 -75.74
C ASP A 216 28.53 -90.43 -75.11
N GLN A 217 29.15 -91.44 -74.49
CA GLN A 217 30.42 -91.26 -73.78
C GLN A 217 31.55 -90.94 -74.75
N THR A 218 31.58 -91.62 -75.89
CA THR A 218 32.59 -91.41 -76.93
C THR A 218 32.39 -90.07 -77.64
N CYS A 219 31.15 -89.69 -77.96
CA CYS A 219 30.87 -88.41 -78.60
C CYS A 219 31.16 -87.22 -77.66
N ARG A 220 30.86 -87.36 -76.36
CA ARG A 220 31.24 -86.35 -75.35
C ARG A 220 32.75 -86.15 -75.27
N PHE A 221 33.51 -87.25 -75.25
CA PHE A 221 34.97 -87.17 -75.25
C PHE A 221 35.51 -86.34 -76.44
N PHE A 222 35.01 -86.59 -77.66
CA PHE A 222 35.45 -85.84 -78.84
C PHE A 222 34.99 -84.38 -78.84
N LEU A 223 33.79 -84.09 -78.32
CA LEU A 223 33.32 -82.72 -78.15
C LEU A 223 34.14 -81.96 -77.11
N ASP A 224 34.49 -82.59 -75.98
CA ASP A 224 35.35 -82.00 -74.97
C ASP A 224 36.75 -81.70 -75.53
N CYS A 225 37.32 -82.63 -76.31
CA CYS A 225 38.61 -82.41 -77.00
C CYS A 225 38.56 -81.28 -78.03
N ALA A 226 37.40 -81.06 -78.66
CA ALA A 226 37.17 -80.00 -79.64
C ALA A 226 36.69 -78.67 -79.02
N GLY A 227 36.58 -78.59 -77.68
CA GLY A 227 36.06 -77.41 -76.99
C GLY A 227 34.58 -77.11 -77.31
N GLY A 228 33.79 -78.13 -77.64
CA GLY A 228 32.36 -78.02 -77.96
C GLY A 228 32.04 -77.72 -79.42
N ASP A 229 33.02 -77.53 -80.31
CA ASP A 229 32.78 -77.32 -81.74
C ASP A 229 32.50 -78.66 -82.47
N LEU A 230 31.30 -78.78 -83.05
CA LEU A 230 30.85 -80.00 -83.75
C LEU A 230 31.78 -80.42 -84.89
N SER A 231 32.25 -79.44 -85.67
CA SER A 231 32.99 -79.70 -86.91
C SER A 231 34.39 -80.22 -86.59
N GLN A 232 35.04 -79.63 -85.59
CA GLN A 232 36.31 -80.13 -85.10
C GLN A 232 36.16 -81.49 -84.42
N ALA A 233 35.12 -81.69 -83.61
CA ALA A 233 34.88 -82.99 -82.96
C ALA A 233 34.69 -84.12 -83.97
N PHE A 234 33.94 -83.87 -85.04
CA PHE A 234 33.78 -84.84 -86.14
C PHE A 234 35.10 -85.11 -86.87
N GLN A 235 35.89 -84.08 -87.15
CA GLN A 235 37.18 -84.23 -87.82
C GLN A 235 38.20 -85.01 -86.96
N ILE A 236 38.25 -84.77 -85.64
CA ILE A 236 39.12 -85.50 -84.71
C ILE A 236 38.69 -86.98 -84.66
N TRP A 237 37.39 -87.25 -84.60
CA TRP A 237 36.87 -88.61 -84.66
C TRP A 237 37.25 -89.31 -85.99
N GLU A 238 37.05 -88.63 -87.11
CA GLU A 238 37.37 -89.15 -88.44
C GLU A 238 38.85 -89.48 -88.58
N GLN A 239 39.74 -88.61 -88.08
CA GLN A 239 41.18 -88.85 -88.02
C GLN A 239 41.57 -90.00 -87.09
N SER A 240 40.86 -90.17 -85.97
CA SER A 240 41.13 -91.25 -85.00
C SER A 240 40.68 -92.62 -85.50
N ARG A 241 39.76 -92.65 -86.49
CA ARG A 241 39.28 -93.87 -87.14
C ARG A 241 40.20 -94.32 -88.29
N ALA A 242 40.84 -93.37 -88.98
CA ALA A 242 41.80 -93.64 -90.04
C ALA A 242 43.04 -94.37 -89.49
#